data_AF-A0A968IL27-F1
#
_entry.id   AF-A0A968IL27-F1
#
_cell.length_a   1.000
_cell.length_b   1.000
_cell.length_c   1.000
_cell.angle_alpha   90.00
_cell.angle_beta   90.00
_cell.angle_gamma   90.00
#
_symmetry.space_group_name_H-M   'P 1'
#
loop_
_entity.id
_entity.type
_entity.pdbx_description
1 polymer ?
#
loop_
_entity_poly.entity_id
_entity_poly.type
_entity_poly.pdbx_seq_one_letter_code
_entity_poly.pdbx_strand_id
1 'polypeptide(L)' 'MNQYDADILFIINRDREPHSFFLENPIFASLDAVKNNRVYFIDDAGSWDVKGPIGVNGILDDLFKYLPTVE' A
#
# COMPACT_ATOMS: atom_id res chain seq x y z
N MET A 1 19.97 7.29 4.43
CA MET A 1 19.09 6.17 4.00
C MET A 1 17.62 6.46 4.36
N ASN A 2 17.14 7.71 4.24
CA ASN A 2 15.87 8.14 4.85
C ASN A 2 14.80 8.57 3.82
N GLN A 3 14.99 8.24 2.54
CA GLN A 3 14.17 8.80 1.45
C GLN A 3 12.95 7.96 1.09
N TYR A 4 12.87 6.74 1.63
CA TYR A 4 11.78 5.80 1.38
C TYR A 4 11.11 5.36 2.69
N ASP A 5 11.42 6.05 3.78
CA ASP A 5 10.67 5.87 5.03
C ASP A 5 9.31 6.55 4.87
N ALA A 6 8.27 5.87 5.32
CA ALA A 6 6.89 6.29 5.11
C ALA A 6 6.04 5.91 6.32
N ASP A 7 5.08 6.77 6.64
CA ASP A 7 4.10 6.55 7.72
C ASP A 7 3.06 5.48 7.36
N ILE A 8 2.72 5.37 6.08
CA ILE A 8 1.76 4.43 5.50
C ILE A 8 2.35 3.89 4.20
N LEU A 9 2.23 2.58 3.98
CA LEU A 9 2.66 1.93 2.75
C LEU A 9 1.49 1.23 2.07
N PHE A 10 1.23 1.56 0.81
CA PHE A 10 0.28 0.86 -0.05
C PHE A 10 1.05 -0.02 -1.04
N ILE A 11 0.76 -1.32 -1.08
CA ILE A 11 1.44 -2.29 -1.93
C ILE A 11 0.48 -2.75 -3.03
N ILE A 12 0.82 -2.39 -4.28
CA ILE A 12 0.15 -2.91 -5.49
C ILE A 12 0.95 -4.13 -5.95
N ASN A 13 0.38 -5.31 -5.77
CA ASN A 13 1.06 -6.57 -6.03
C ASN A 13 0.59 -7.20 -7.35
N ARG A 14 1.25 -6.84 -8.46
CA ARG A 14 0.92 -7.38 -9.80
C ARG A 14 1.27 -8.86 -9.94
N ASP A 15 2.33 -9.29 -9.28
CA ASP A 15 2.86 -10.65 -9.38
C ASP A 15 2.10 -11.64 -8.47
N ARG A 16 1.15 -11.14 -7.67
CA ARG A 16 0.29 -11.92 -6.76
C ARG A 16 1.06 -12.77 -5.75
N GLU A 17 2.25 -12.29 -5.36
CA GLU A 17 3.02 -12.88 -4.27
C GLU A 17 2.23 -12.87 -2.95
N PRO A 18 2.41 -13.84 -2.05
CA PRO A 18 1.75 -13.79 -0.75
C PRO A 18 2.24 -12.59 0.07
N HIS A 19 1.43 -12.07 1.00
CA HIS A 19 1.83 -10.94 1.86
C HIS A 19 3.14 -11.21 2.62
N SER A 20 3.40 -12.47 2.99
CA SER A 20 4.65 -12.89 3.64
C SER A 20 5.90 -12.58 2.82
N PHE A 21 5.82 -12.58 1.48
CA PHE A 21 6.93 -12.21 0.61
C PHE A 21 7.47 -10.81 0.94
N PHE A 22 6.57 -9.88 1.24
CA PHE A 22 6.93 -8.51 1.61
C PHE A 22 7.23 -8.40 3.11
N LEU A 23 6.38 -8.98 3.97
CA LEU A 23 6.47 -8.79 5.41
C LEU A 23 7.68 -9.50 6.05
N GLU A 24 8.15 -10.62 5.49
CA GLU A 24 9.33 -11.33 5.98
C GLU A 24 10.63 -10.81 5.38
N ASN A 25 10.56 -9.93 4.36
CA ASN A 25 11.74 -9.31 3.79
C ASN A 25 12.39 -8.36 4.82
N PRO A 26 13.68 -8.52 5.17
CA PRO A 26 14.33 -7.70 6.21
C PRO A 26 14.29 -6.19 5.95
N ILE A 27 14.27 -5.77 4.68
CA ILE A 27 14.19 -4.35 4.32
C ILE A 27 12.81 -3.81 4.68
N PHE A 28 11.75 -4.49 4.26
CA PHE A 28 10.37 -4.09 4.57
C PHE A 28 10.09 -4.21 6.07
N ALA A 29 10.45 -5.33 6.70
CA ALA A 29 10.28 -5.53 8.14
C ALA A 29 10.92 -4.43 9.00
N SER A 30 11.96 -3.77 8.48
CA SER A 30 12.62 -2.65 9.17
C SER A 30 11.87 -1.32 9.07
N LEU A 31 10.89 -1.18 8.18
CA LEU A 31 10.10 0.05 7.97
C LEU A 31 9.13 0.30 9.12
N ASP A 32 8.97 1.56 9.51
CA ASP A 32 8.07 1.91 10.60
C ASP A 32 6.59 1.71 10.22
N ALA A 33 6.21 1.87 8.94
CA ALA A 33 4.88 1.47 8.47
C ALA A 33 4.56 -0.02 8.73
N VAL A 34 5.54 -0.92 8.52
CA VAL A 34 5.35 -2.36 8.78
C VAL A 34 5.22 -2.63 10.27
N LYS A 35 6.12 -2.08 11.09
CA LYS A 35 6.08 -2.25 12.56
C LYS A 35 4.80 -1.72 13.19
N ASN A 36 4.25 -0.64 12.65
CA ASN A 36 3.02 -0.01 13.14
C ASN A 36 1.74 -0.57 12.50
N ASN A 37 1.83 -1.66 11.72
CA ASN A 37 0.69 -2.27 11.03
C ASN A 37 -0.08 -1.29 10.12
N ARG A 38 0.67 -0.42 9.42
CA ARG A 38 0.16 0.59 8.48
C ARG A 38 0.58 0.25 7.04
N VAL A 39 0.45 -1.03 6.70
CA VAL A 39 0.72 -1.57 5.37
C VAL A 39 -0.55 -2.16 4.83
N TYR A 40 -0.95 -1.69 3.66
CA TYR A 40 -2.19 -2.10 3.01
C TYR A 40 -1.88 -2.73 1.65
N PHE A 41 -2.26 -3.99 1.50
CA PHE A 41 -2.19 -4.68 0.22
C PHE A 41 -3.45 -4.38 -0.57
N ILE A 42 -3.28 -3.88 -1.79
CA ILE A 42 -4.41 -3.51 -2.65
C ILE A 42 -4.83 -4.75 -3.43
N ASP A 43 -5.96 -5.33 -3.01
CA ASP A 43 -6.50 -6.57 -3.60
C ASP A 43 -6.91 -6.40 -5.06
N ASP A 44 -7.44 -5.23 -5.43
CA ASP A 44 -7.74 -4.86 -6.82
C ASP A 44 -6.62 -3.97 -7.39
N ALA A 45 -5.49 -4.60 -7.71
CA ALA A 45 -4.39 -3.90 -8.37
C ALA A 45 -4.81 -3.22 -9.70
N GLY A 46 -5.91 -3.68 -10.32
CA GLY A 46 -6.42 -3.12 -11.56
C GLY A 46 -6.88 -1.67 -11.41
N SER A 47 -7.54 -1.30 -10.31
CA SER A 47 -8.02 0.06 -10.10
C SER A 47 -6.87 1.05 -9.82
N TRP A 48 -5.79 0.60 -9.18
CA TRP A 48 -4.64 1.45 -8.81
C TRP A 48 -3.49 1.46 -9.84
N ASP A 49 -3.50 0.55 -10.82
CA ASP A 49 -2.51 0.50 -11.92
C ASP A 49 -3.00 1.19 -13.21
N VAL A 50 -4.29 1.54 -13.28
CA VAL A 50 -4.84 2.30 -14.41
C VAL A 50 -4.32 3.73 -14.40
N LYS A 51 -3.87 4.20 -15.56
CA LYS A 51 -3.37 5.57 -15.75
C LYS A 51 -4.47 6.54 -16.17
N GLY A 52 -4.24 7.82 -15.93
CA GLY A 52 -5.13 8.90 -16.35
C GLY A 52 -6.30 9.12 -15.39
N PRO A 53 -7.26 10.00 -15.75
CA PRO A 53 -8.30 10.46 -14.84
C PRO A 53 -9.15 9.33 -14.24
N ILE A 54 -9.40 8.27 -15.00
CA ILE A 54 -10.20 7.12 -14.53
C ILE A 54 -9.49 6.39 -13.38
N GLY A 55 -8.19 6.12 -13.53
CA GLY A 55 -7.41 5.46 -12.49
C GLY A 55 -7.22 6.33 -11.25
N VAL A 56 -7.00 7.64 -11.43
CA VAL A 56 -6.94 8.59 -10.31
C VAL A 56 -8.26 8.59 -9.52
N ASN A 57 -9.41 8.60 -10.20
CA ASN A 57 -10.70 8.51 -9.52
C ASN A 57 -10.85 7.18 -8.77
N GLY A 58 -10.47 6.05 -9.38
CA GLY A 58 -10.51 4.74 -8.72
C GLY A 58 -9.65 4.70 -7.46
N ILE A 59 -8.43 5.26 -7.50
CA ILE A 59 -7.56 5.37 -6.32
C ILE A 59 -8.25 6.21 -5.24
N LEU A 60 -8.84 7.36 -5.58
CA LEU A 60 -9.51 8.24 -4.61
C LEU A 60 -10.74 7.59 -3.98
N ASP A 61 -11.53 6.85 -4.75
CA ASP A 61 -12.71 6.12 -4.26
C ASP A 61 -12.31 5.02 -3.25
N ASP A 62 -11.15 4.38 -3.45
CA ASP A 62 -10.66 3.31 -2.60
C ASP A 62 -9.81 3.80 -1.42
N LEU A 63 -9.05 4.89 -1.58
CA LEU A 63 -8.06 5.36 -0.61
C LEU A 63 -8.63 5.51 0.80
N PHE A 64 -9.85 6.04 0.92
CA PHE A 64 -10.49 6.27 2.20
C PHE A 64 -10.92 5.00 2.94
N LYS A 65 -10.93 3.83 2.29
CA LYS A 65 -11.15 2.54 2.96
C LYS A 65 -10.01 2.16 3.89
N TYR A 66 -8.81 2.67 3.61
CA TYR A 66 -7.57 2.32 4.30
C TYR A 66 -7.08 3.40 5.26
N LEU A 67 -7.60 4.62 5.15
CA LEU A 67 -7.28 5.69 6.07
C LEU A 67 -8.24 5.64 7.27
N PRO A 68 -7.75 5.84 8.51
CA PRO A 68 -8.63 5.94 9.66
C PRO A 68 -9.61 7.09 9.47
N THR A 69 -10.89 6.85 9.74
CA THR A 69 -11.90 7.91 9.79
C THR A 69 -11.56 8.86 10.93
N VAL A 70 -11.48 10.15 10.61
CA VAL A 70 -11.43 11.21 11.63
C VAL A 70 -12.83 11.27 12.24
N GLU A 71 -12.95 10.91 13.52
CA GLU A 71 -14.18 11.13 14.31
C GLU A 71 -14.40 12.62 14.63
#